data_AF-A0A3P9BH42-F1
#
_entry.id   AF-A0A3P9BH42-F1
#
_cell.length_a   1.000
_cell.length_b   1.000
_cell.length_c   1.000
_cell.angle_alpha   90.00
_cell.angle_beta   90.00
_cell.angle_gamma   90.00
#
_symmetry.space_group_name_H-M   'P 1'
#
loop_
_entity.id
_entity.type
_entity.pdbx_description
1 polymer ?
#
loop_
_entity_poly.entity_id
_entity_poly.type
_entity_poly.pdbx_seq_one_letter_code
_entity_poly.pdbx_strand_id
1 'polypeptide(L)'
;MISRIFFASLFLGMYSTGSSLSCKWIVKDPGDKMCQFSLHNKQALGLLDMMVSITNTTKVAEIEHNVAFPNRLYRKTSKATDKLAFIVQILEKLFALFEEDHSSASWEENTVENFLNIVNKQAEELRSCIGSHSYTTQKVQRRTEIHFKRLLNKILKKNGYSAEAWETIRNITKDHLSQCGFLVNSLGNAH
;
A
#
# COMPACT_ATOMS: atom_id res chain seq x y z
N MET A 1 -60.43 -15.64 22.90
CA MET A 1 -59.24 -16.24 22.24
C MET A 1 -58.44 -15.14 21.58
N ILE A 2 -57.26 -14.82 22.11
CA ILE A 2 -56.09 -14.31 21.38
C ILE A 2 -54.90 -14.57 22.32
N SER A 3 -54.09 -15.56 21.96
CA SER A 3 -52.84 -15.91 22.63
C SER A 3 -51.80 -14.84 22.29
N ARG A 4 -51.15 -14.24 23.28
CA ARG A 4 -49.98 -13.37 23.08
C ARG A 4 -48.73 -14.19 23.36
N ILE A 5 -48.13 -14.73 22.30
CA ILE A 5 -46.81 -15.36 22.35
C ILE A 5 -45.78 -14.24 22.34
N PHE A 6 -45.09 -14.03 23.47
CA PHE A 6 -43.89 -13.21 23.52
C PHE A 6 -42.71 -14.05 22.99
N PHE A 7 -42.25 -13.77 21.78
CA PHE A 7 -41.00 -14.32 21.26
C PHE A 7 -39.82 -13.59 21.92
N ALA A 8 -39.23 -14.21 22.94
CA ALA A 8 -37.92 -13.82 23.46
C ALA A 8 -36.84 -14.43 22.55
N SER A 9 -36.39 -13.67 21.56
CA SER A 9 -35.27 -14.06 20.71
C SER A 9 -33.97 -13.96 21.50
N LEU A 10 -33.48 -15.10 21.99
CA LEU A 10 -32.14 -15.24 22.54
C LEU A 10 -31.14 -15.10 21.39
N PHE A 11 -30.69 -13.88 21.11
CA PHE A 11 -29.53 -13.64 20.25
C PHE A 11 -28.29 -14.14 20.98
N LEU A 12 -27.98 -15.43 20.82
CA LEU A 12 -26.64 -15.95 21.04
C LEU A 12 -25.76 -15.38 19.91
N GLY A 13 -25.35 -14.13 20.09
CA GLY A 13 -24.23 -13.56 19.36
C GLY A 13 -23.01 -14.41 19.72
N MET A 14 -22.68 -15.36 18.85
CA MET A 14 -21.37 -15.98 18.82
C MET A 14 -20.37 -14.85 18.59
N TYR A 15 -19.82 -14.29 19.67
CA TYR A 15 -18.57 -13.59 19.61
C TYR A 15 -17.57 -14.64 19.13
N SER A 16 -17.29 -14.66 17.82
CA SER A 16 -16.05 -15.24 17.38
C SER A 16 -14.97 -14.39 18.04
N THR A 17 -14.41 -14.91 19.12
CA THR A 17 -13.05 -14.55 19.51
C THR A 17 -12.18 -15.01 18.35
N GLY A 18 -12.11 -14.18 17.30
CA GLY A 18 -11.17 -14.33 16.20
C GLY A 18 -9.79 -14.30 16.84
N SER A 19 -9.21 -15.49 16.99
CA SER A 19 -7.83 -15.65 17.42
C SER A 19 -6.96 -14.73 16.55
N SER A 20 -6.30 -13.73 17.15
CA SER A 20 -5.54 -12.70 16.44
C SER A 20 -4.17 -13.21 15.94
N LEU A 21 -4.10 -14.46 15.48
CA LEU A 21 -2.89 -15.21 15.13
C LEU A 21 -3.27 -16.14 13.96
N SER A 22 -2.87 -15.96 12.70
CA SER A 22 -1.89 -15.10 12.07
C SER A 22 -2.39 -14.73 10.66
N CYS A 23 -2.13 -13.51 10.22
CA CYS A 23 -2.37 -13.16 8.83
C CYS A 23 -1.40 -13.96 7.95
N LYS A 24 -1.91 -14.92 7.16
CA LYS A 24 -1.09 -15.79 6.30
C LYS A 24 -0.21 -14.99 5.33
N TRP A 25 -0.66 -13.79 4.96
CA TRP A 25 0.07 -12.93 4.04
C TRP A 25 1.37 -12.32 4.60
N ILE A 26 1.49 -12.23 5.92
CA ILE A 26 2.67 -11.63 6.58
C ILE A 26 3.54 -12.68 7.29
N VAL A 27 3.03 -13.90 7.44
CA VAL A 27 3.77 -15.04 7.97
C VAL A 27 4.36 -15.86 6.83
N LYS A 28 5.52 -16.47 7.06
CA LYS A 28 6.15 -17.38 6.09
C LYS A 28 5.51 -18.75 6.20
N ASP A 29 5.16 -19.35 5.06
CA ASP A 29 4.76 -20.75 5.04
C ASP A 29 5.97 -21.66 5.29
N PRO A 30 5.78 -22.86 5.88
CA PRO A 30 6.87 -23.80 6.10
C PRO A 30 7.59 -24.15 4.78
N GLY A 31 8.90 -23.87 4.71
CA GLY A 31 9.72 -24.10 3.52
C GLY A 31 9.91 -22.86 2.64
N ASP A 32 9.14 -21.79 2.85
CA ASP A 32 9.26 -20.57 2.06
C ASP A 32 10.28 -19.59 2.65
N LYS A 33 11.02 -18.92 1.75
CA LYS A 33 12.01 -17.89 2.12
C LYS A 33 11.36 -16.56 2.53
N MET A 34 10.16 -16.27 2.03
CA MET A 34 9.46 -15.00 2.24
C MET A 34 7.95 -15.21 2.33
N CYS A 35 7.24 -14.34 3.05
CA CYS A 35 5.79 -14.36 3.10
C CYS A 35 5.17 -13.89 1.78
N GLN A 36 3.88 -14.17 1.58
CA GLN A 36 3.16 -13.80 0.36
C GLN A 36 3.24 -12.31 0.05
N PHE A 37 3.13 -11.45 1.07
CA PHE A 37 3.29 -10.01 0.85
C PHE A 37 4.65 -9.66 0.27
N SER A 38 5.72 -10.23 0.83
CA SER A 38 7.10 -9.97 0.40
C SER A 38 7.38 -10.51 -1.00
N LEU A 39 6.77 -11.64 -1.37
CA LEU A 39 6.81 -12.18 -2.74
C LEU A 39 6.19 -11.19 -3.73
N HIS A 40 4.97 -10.75 -3.47
CA HIS A 40 4.27 -9.80 -4.33
C HIS A 40 4.96 -8.43 -4.36
N ASN A 41 5.52 -7.99 -3.23
CA ASN A 41 6.27 -6.73 -3.16
C ASN A 41 7.53 -6.79 -4.03
N LYS A 42 8.21 -7.95 -4.07
CA LYS A 42 9.35 -8.17 -4.96
C LYS A 42 8.92 -8.11 -6.44
N GLN A 43 7.77 -8.69 -6.79
CA GLN A 43 7.23 -8.61 -8.15
C GLN A 43 6.87 -7.18 -8.54
N ALA A 44 6.18 -6.43 -7.66
CA ALA A 44 5.85 -5.03 -7.88
C ALA A 44 7.09 -4.15 -8.08
N LEU A 45 8.14 -4.36 -7.27
CA LEU A 45 9.43 -3.68 -7.45
C LEU A 45 10.08 -4.02 -8.80
N GLY A 46 10.04 -5.29 -9.21
CA GLY A 46 10.54 -5.71 -10.52
C GLY A 46 9.77 -5.09 -11.69
N LEU A 47 8.45 -4.94 -11.58
CA LEU A 47 7.64 -4.23 -12.58
C LEU A 47 8.04 -2.75 -12.64
N LEU A 48 8.25 -2.10 -11.49
CA LEU A 48 8.78 -0.72 -11.47
C LEU A 48 10.19 -0.62 -12.06
N ASP A 49 11.03 -1.65 -11.97
CA ASP A 49 12.35 -1.71 -12.64
C ASP A 49 12.22 -1.84 -14.16
N MET A 50 11.16 -2.49 -14.66
CA MET A 50 10.89 -2.60 -16.10
C MET A 50 10.25 -1.32 -16.67
N MET A 51 9.53 -0.55 -15.86
CA MET A 51 9.02 0.79 -16.19
C MET A 51 10.12 1.87 -16.26
N VAL A 52 11.28 1.60 -16.84
CA VAL A 52 12.33 2.61 -17.02
C VAL A 52 12.14 3.28 -18.39
N SER A 53 12.17 4.61 -18.41
CA SER A 53 12.07 5.33 -19.68
C SER A 53 13.32 5.08 -20.55
N ILE A 54 13.11 4.69 -21.81
CA ILE A 54 14.18 4.33 -22.76
C ILE A 54 15.13 5.51 -23.05
N THR A 55 14.65 6.75 -22.86
CA THR A 55 15.44 7.98 -23.03
C THR A 55 16.46 8.22 -21.91
N ASN A 56 16.42 7.46 -20.81
CA ASN A 56 17.19 7.72 -19.58
C ASN A 56 18.54 7.00 -19.47
N THR A 57 19.19 6.61 -20.58
CA THR A 57 20.59 6.15 -20.55
C THR A 57 21.60 7.29 -20.31
N THR A 58 21.15 8.54 -20.28
CA THR A 58 21.97 9.72 -19.92
C THR A 58 21.29 10.53 -18.82
N LYS A 59 22.05 10.86 -17.76
CA LYS A 59 21.71 11.66 -16.56
C LYS A 59 20.28 12.21 -16.54
N VAL A 60 19.40 11.59 -15.75
CA VAL A 60 18.09 12.15 -15.41
C VAL A 60 18.30 13.55 -14.85
N ALA A 61 17.74 14.57 -15.49
CA ALA A 61 17.55 15.85 -14.85
C ALA A 61 16.51 15.61 -13.75
N GLU A 62 16.96 15.37 -12.52
CA GLU A 62 16.07 15.22 -11.38
C GLU A 62 15.22 16.49 -11.30
N ILE A 63 13.90 16.34 -11.36
CA ILE A 63 13.01 17.44 -11.06
C ILE A 63 13.25 17.79 -9.59
N GLU A 64 13.81 18.98 -9.37
CA GLU A 64 13.94 19.55 -8.04
C GLU A 64 12.55 19.69 -7.43
N HIS A 65 12.23 18.82 -6.48
CA HIS A 65 10.94 18.79 -5.81
C HIS A 65 11.13 18.81 -4.29
N ASN A 66 10.37 19.68 -3.62
CA ASN A 66 10.45 19.84 -2.17
C ASN A 66 9.50 18.89 -1.41
N VAL A 67 9.20 17.71 -1.97
CA VAL A 67 8.33 16.72 -1.31
C VAL A 67 9.19 15.68 -0.61
N ALA A 68 9.53 15.95 0.65
CA ALA A 68 10.30 15.01 1.45
C ALA A 68 9.55 13.69 1.68
N PHE A 69 10.27 12.57 1.59
CA PHE A 69 9.74 11.25 1.92
C PHE A 69 9.27 11.18 3.38
N PRO A 70 8.10 10.60 3.69
CA PRO A 70 7.46 10.73 4.99
C PRO A 70 7.99 9.70 6.01
N ASN A 71 9.31 9.64 6.19
CA ASN A 71 10.03 8.70 7.07
C ASN A 71 9.42 8.58 8.48
N ARG A 72 8.94 9.70 9.03
CA ARG A 72 8.33 9.75 10.37
C ARG A 72 7.00 9.00 10.46
N LEU A 73 6.29 8.77 9.36
CA LEU A 73 5.03 8.01 9.37
C LEU A 73 5.28 6.51 9.53
N TYR A 74 6.31 5.98 8.86
CA TYR A 74 6.72 4.58 8.95
C TYR A 74 7.23 4.14 10.33
N ARG A 75 7.63 5.09 11.20
CA ARG A 75 8.11 4.82 12.56
C ARG A 75 7.06 4.98 13.67
N LYS A 76 5.89 5.56 13.36
CA LYS A 76 4.94 6.06 14.39
C LYS A 76 3.88 5.05 14.83
N THR A 77 3.72 3.95 14.12
CA THR A 77 2.70 2.94 14.38
C THR A 77 3.25 1.90 15.37
N SER A 78 2.61 1.76 16.53
CA SER A 78 3.08 0.87 17.61
C SER A 78 2.47 -0.53 17.53
N LYS A 79 1.17 -0.63 17.24
CA LYS A 79 0.46 -1.91 17.13
C LYS A 79 0.65 -2.53 15.75
N ALA A 80 0.70 -3.86 15.67
CA ALA A 80 0.80 -4.60 14.41
C ALA A 80 -0.37 -4.28 13.47
N THR A 81 -1.60 -4.24 14.00
CA THR A 81 -2.82 -3.89 13.24
C THR A 81 -2.76 -2.47 12.66
N ASP A 82 -2.22 -1.50 13.42
CA ASP A 82 -2.08 -0.11 12.96
C ASP A 82 -1.01 0.00 11.86
N LYS A 83 0.06 -0.80 11.94
CA LYS A 83 1.09 -0.90 10.91
C LYS A 83 0.51 -1.47 9.61
N LEU A 84 -0.29 -2.54 9.69
CA LEU A 84 -0.96 -3.13 8.53
C LEU A 84 -1.97 -2.16 7.91
N ALA A 85 -2.82 -1.51 8.72
CA ALA A 85 -3.75 -0.49 8.24
C ALA A 85 -3.03 0.67 7.55
N PHE A 86 -1.85 1.04 8.04
CA PHE A 86 -1.02 2.06 7.40
C PHE A 86 -0.46 1.59 6.05
N ILE A 87 0.05 0.37 5.97
CA ILE A 87 0.54 -0.20 4.70
C ILE A 87 -0.59 -0.27 3.67
N VAL A 88 -1.78 -0.72 4.06
CA VAL A 88 -2.97 -0.75 3.19
C VAL A 88 -3.26 0.65 2.64
N GLN A 89 -3.26 1.67 3.51
CA GLN A 89 -3.46 3.06 3.07
C GLN A 89 -2.38 3.52 2.06
N ILE A 90 -1.12 3.12 2.25
CA ILE A 90 -0.05 3.45 1.30
C ILE A 90 -0.32 2.79 -0.06
N LEU A 91 -0.67 1.51 -0.09
CA LEU A 91 -0.92 0.76 -1.32
C LEU A 91 -2.10 1.35 -2.10
N GLU A 92 -3.21 1.65 -1.44
CA GLU A 92 -4.37 2.32 -2.05
C GLU A 92 -3.99 3.69 -2.65
N LYS A 93 -3.10 4.42 -1.98
CA LYS A 93 -2.63 5.73 -2.46
C LYS A 93 -1.65 5.62 -3.63
N LEU A 94 -0.83 4.57 -3.68
CA LEU A 94 0.01 4.29 -4.84
C LEU A 94 -0.84 3.87 -6.03
N PHE A 95 -1.82 2.99 -5.82
CA PHE A 95 -2.79 2.59 -6.85
C PHE A 95 -3.47 3.83 -7.46
N ALA A 96 -4.11 4.66 -6.63
CA ALA A 96 -4.79 5.86 -7.10
C ALA A 96 -3.86 6.89 -7.75
N LEU A 97 -2.56 6.89 -7.43
CA LEU A 97 -1.59 7.80 -8.04
C LEU A 97 -1.23 7.34 -9.46
N PHE A 98 -1.14 6.03 -9.71
CA PHE A 98 -0.80 5.45 -11.02
C PHE A 98 -2.00 5.39 -11.97
N GLU A 99 -3.23 5.54 -11.47
CA GLU A 99 -4.44 5.75 -12.28
C GLU A 99 -4.50 7.14 -12.95
N GLU A 100 -3.62 8.07 -12.57
CA GLU A 100 -3.51 9.37 -13.24
C GLU A 100 -2.86 9.21 -14.64
N ASP A 101 -3.04 10.21 -15.50
CA ASP A 101 -2.53 10.19 -16.89
C ASP A 101 -0.99 10.09 -16.93
N HIS A 102 -0.52 8.90 -17.32
CA HIS A 102 0.87 8.56 -17.52
C HIS A 102 1.21 8.32 -18.99
N SER A 103 0.40 8.84 -19.93
CA SER A 103 0.66 8.73 -21.38
C SER A 103 2.00 9.33 -21.83
N SER A 104 2.52 10.28 -21.06
CA SER A 104 3.85 10.87 -21.29
C SER A 104 5.00 10.01 -20.75
N ALA A 105 4.72 9.09 -19.83
CA ALA A 105 5.69 8.08 -19.43
C ALA A 105 5.77 7.03 -20.53
N SER A 106 6.97 6.76 -21.06
CA SER A 106 7.18 5.78 -22.13
C SER A 106 7.07 4.32 -21.64
N TRP A 107 6.22 4.06 -20.65
CA TRP A 107 6.05 2.76 -20.01
C TRP A 107 5.11 1.90 -20.84
N GLU A 108 5.33 0.59 -20.82
CA GLU A 108 4.40 -0.36 -21.44
C GLU A 108 3.14 -0.47 -20.59
N GLU A 109 1.97 -0.26 -21.20
CA GLU A 109 0.66 -0.28 -20.52
C GLU A 109 0.42 -1.57 -19.73
N ASN A 110 0.70 -2.72 -20.33
CA ASN A 110 0.56 -4.03 -19.67
C ASN A 110 1.46 -4.15 -18.44
N THR A 111 2.65 -3.55 -18.46
CA THR A 111 3.53 -3.52 -17.29
C THR A 111 2.93 -2.67 -16.16
N VAL A 112 2.27 -1.55 -16.48
CA VAL A 112 1.55 -0.70 -15.52
C VAL A 112 0.32 -1.41 -14.95
N GLU A 113 -0.48 -2.03 -15.80
CA GLU A 113 -1.66 -2.80 -15.40
C GLU A 113 -1.28 -3.95 -14.45
N ASN A 114 -0.24 -4.72 -14.77
CA ASN A 114 0.26 -5.79 -13.90
C ASN A 114 0.74 -5.26 -12.56
N PHE A 115 1.37 -4.09 -12.52
CA PHE A 115 1.79 -3.45 -11.27
C PHE A 115 0.59 -3.06 -10.42
N LEU A 116 -0.40 -2.39 -11.01
CA LEU A 116 -1.64 -1.99 -10.34
C LEU A 116 -2.40 -3.19 -9.78
N ASN A 117 -2.50 -4.28 -10.56
CA ASN A 117 -3.11 -5.54 -10.13
C ASN A 117 -2.43 -6.12 -8.88
N ILE A 118 -1.09 -6.13 -8.85
CA ILE A 118 -0.34 -6.62 -7.69
C ILE A 118 -0.53 -5.69 -6.48
N VAL A 119 -0.43 -4.37 -6.66
CA VAL A 119 -0.61 -3.40 -5.56
C VAL A 119 -2.02 -3.49 -4.98
N ASN A 120 -3.05 -3.61 -5.82
CA ASN A 120 -4.43 -3.79 -5.38
C ASN A 120 -4.59 -5.10 -4.60
N LYS A 121 -4.04 -6.21 -5.13
CA LYS A 121 -4.08 -7.51 -4.44
C LYS A 121 -3.42 -7.46 -3.07
N GLN A 122 -2.26 -6.83 -2.96
CA GLN A 122 -1.60 -6.62 -1.67
C GLN A 122 -2.48 -5.83 -0.69
N ALA A 123 -3.17 -4.78 -1.17
CA ALA A 123 -4.04 -3.97 -0.34
C ALA A 123 -5.26 -4.74 0.17
N GLU A 124 -5.96 -5.47 -0.72
CA GLU A 124 -7.14 -6.28 -0.38
C GLU A 124 -6.81 -7.37 0.64
N GLU A 125 -5.72 -8.09 0.42
CA GLU A 125 -5.34 -9.22 1.26
C GLU A 125 -4.86 -8.76 2.64
N LEU A 126 -4.06 -7.70 2.72
CA LEU A 126 -3.73 -7.09 4.01
C LEU A 126 -4.95 -6.47 4.69
N ARG A 127 -5.92 -5.93 3.93
CA ARG A 127 -7.17 -5.42 4.49
C ARG A 127 -7.97 -6.54 5.13
N SER A 128 -7.99 -7.74 4.54
CA SER A 128 -8.66 -8.91 5.12
C SER A 128 -8.04 -9.33 6.47
N CYS A 129 -6.75 -9.04 6.67
CA CYS A 129 -6.03 -9.33 7.91
C CYS A 129 -6.29 -8.33 9.04
N ILE A 130 -6.88 -7.18 8.74
CA ILE A 130 -7.25 -6.17 9.72
C ILE A 130 -8.77 -6.15 9.83
N GLY A 131 -9.31 -6.41 11.02
CA GLY A 131 -10.77 -6.37 11.22
C GLY A 131 -11.35 -5.02 10.76
N SER A 132 -12.63 -4.98 10.40
CA SER A 132 -13.30 -3.81 9.78
C SER A 132 -13.19 -2.49 10.55
N HIS A 133 -12.74 -2.52 11.81
CA HIS A 133 -12.57 -1.38 12.70
C HIS A 133 -11.10 -0.98 12.94
N SER A 134 -10.15 -1.60 12.23
CA SER A 134 -8.74 -1.30 12.36
C SER A 134 -8.34 -0.17 11.42
N TYR A 135 -8.17 1.02 11.97
CA TYR A 135 -7.72 2.22 11.25
C TYR A 135 -6.43 2.77 11.84
N THR A 136 -5.61 3.40 11.00
CA THR A 136 -4.51 4.22 11.52
C THR A 136 -5.06 5.44 12.24
N THR A 137 -4.31 6.00 13.19
CA THR A 137 -4.73 7.26 13.84
C THR A 137 -5.08 8.32 12.78
N GLN A 138 -6.14 9.12 13.02
CA GLN A 138 -6.57 10.19 12.10
C GLN A 138 -5.40 11.12 11.70
N LYS A 139 -4.45 11.33 12.61
CA LYS A 139 -3.24 12.12 12.36
C LYS A 139 -2.31 11.47 11.34
N VAL A 140 -2.11 10.15 11.39
CA VAL A 140 -1.35 9.41 10.38
C VAL A 140 -2.09 9.45 9.06
N GLN A 141 -3.38 9.10 9.05
CA GLN A 141 -4.22 9.11 7.86
C GLN A 141 -4.16 10.45 7.11
N ARG A 142 -4.36 11.57 7.82
CA ARG A 142 -4.30 12.93 7.25
C ARG A 142 -2.91 13.28 6.73
N ARG A 143 -1.84 12.84 7.38
CA ARG A 143 -0.47 13.13 6.92
C ARG A 143 -0.11 12.32 5.69
N THR A 144 -0.55 11.06 5.61
CA THR A 144 -0.45 10.24 4.40
C THR A 144 -1.19 10.92 3.25
N GLU A 145 -2.43 11.38 3.48
CA GLU A 145 -3.21 12.10 2.48
C GLU A 145 -2.48 13.34 1.95
N ILE A 146 -1.94 14.17 2.85
CA ILE A 146 -1.19 15.38 2.49
C ILE A 146 0.07 15.03 1.69
N HIS A 147 0.75 13.94 2.03
CA HIS A 147 1.94 13.50 1.31
C HIS A 147 1.62 13.16 -0.15
N PHE A 148 0.65 12.27 -0.39
CA PHE A 148 0.27 11.90 -1.75
C PHE A 148 -0.35 13.04 -2.55
N LYS A 149 -1.13 13.93 -1.91
CA LYS A 149 -1.59 15.17 -2.56
C LYS A 149 -0.42 16.07 -2.98
N ARG A 150 0.70 16.08 -2.24
CA ARG A 150 1.90 16.82 -2.62
C ARG A 150 2.63 16.15 -3.78
N LEU A 151 2.71 14.82 -3.82
CA LEU A 151 3.25 14.09 -4.97
C LEU A 151 2.47 14.45 -6.24
N LEU A 152 1.15 14.30 -6.21
CA LEU A 152 0.28 14.65 -7.34
C LEU A 152 0.43 16.13 -7.75
N ASN A 153 0.26 17.07 -6.82
CA ASN A 153 0.17 18.47 -7.20
C ASN A 153 1.54 19.12 -7.48
N LYS A 154 2.59 18.76 -6.72
CA LYS A 154 3.90 19.42 -6.81
C LYS A 154 4.87 18.72 -7.75
N ILE A 155 4.64 17.45 -8.08
CA ILE A 155 5.49 16.69 -9.01
C ILE A 155 4.73 16.50 -10.32
N LEU A 156 3.59 15.80 -10.34
CA LEU A 156 2.88 15.53 -11.59
C LEU A 156 2.27 16.80 -12.21
N LYS A 157 1.30 17.43 -11.55
CA LYS A 157 0.57 18.57 -12.13
C LYS A 157 1.46 19.77 -12.43
N LYS A 158 2.37 20.11 -11.51
CA LYS A 158 3.29 21.25 -11.69
C LYS A 158 4.22 21.07 -12.90
N ASN A 159 4.58 19.84 -13.24
CA ASN A 159 5.48 19.53 -14.35
C ASN A 159 4.70 18.96 -15.55
N GLY A 160 3.40 19.21 -15.63
CA GLY A 160 2.58 18.83 -16.79
C GLY A 160 2.56 17.32 -17.06
N TYR A 161 2.65 16.48 -16.02
CA TYR A 161 2.69 15.03 -16.14
C TYR A 161 3.84 14.52 -17.04
N SER A 162 4.96 15.24 -17.12
CA SER A 162 6.09 14.87 -17.99
C SER A 162 6.69 13.50 -17.65
N ALA A 163 7.45 12.93 -18.59
CA ALA A 163 8.17 11.68 -18.40
C ALA A 163 9.09 11.72 -17.16
N GLU A 164 9.80 12.83 -16.94
CA GLU A 164 10.69 13.03 -15.79
C GLU A 164 9.93 13.13 -14.46
N ALA A 165 8.72 13.69 -14.49
CA ALA A 165 7.84 13.73 -13.31
C ALA A 165 7.38 12.34 -12.92
N TRP A 166 6.98 11.54 -13.90
CA TRP A 166 6.61 10.14 -13.68
C TRP A 166 7.79 9.28 -13.24
N GLU A 167 8.99 9.51 -13.79
CA GLU A 167 10.21 8.85 -13.33
C GLU A 167 10.52 9.17 -11.86
N THR A 168 10.31 10.42 -11.44
CA THR A 168 10.42 10.84 -10.04
C THR A 168 9.38 10.10 -9.16
N ILE A 169 8.13 10.01 -9.60
CA ILE A 169 7.07 9.28 -8.90
C ILE A 169 7.39 7.78 -8.80
N ARG A 170 7.92 7.17 -9.86
CA ARG A 170 8.33 5.77 -9.91
C ARG A 170 9.38 5.46 -8.85
N ASN A 171 10.38 6.32 -8.70
CA ASN A 171 11.42 6.17 -7.68
C ASN A 171 10.88 6.33 -6.26
N ILE A 172 10.03 7.34 -6.01
CA ILE A 172 9.36 7.52 -4.71
C ILE A 172 8.46 6.32 -4.37
N THR A 173 7.83 5.72 -5.38
CA THR A 173 6.99 4.52 -5.25
C THR A 173 7.83 3.30 -4.85
N LYS A 174 9.02 3.13 -5.45
CA LYS A 174 9.99 2.10 -5.00
C LYS A 174 10.36 2.26 -3.53
N ASP A 175 10.58 3.49 -3.07
CA ASP A 175 10.87 3.76 -1.66
C ASP A 175 9.69 3.39 -0.76
N HIS A 176 8.46 3.75 -1.15
CA HIS A 176 7.25 3.38 -0.41
C HIS A 176 7.08 1.86 -0.29
N LEU A 177 7.22 1.13 -1.41
CA LEU A 177 7.09 -0.34 -1.42
C LEU A 177 8.22 -1.02 -0.64
N SER A 178 9.44 -0.50 -0.72
CA SER A 178 10.56 -1.00 0.07
C SER A 178 10.27 -0.86 1.56
N GLN A 179 9.81 0.32 2.01
CA GLN A 179 9.43 0.56 3.40
C GLN A 179 8.25 -0.31 3.86
N CYS A 180 7.25 -0.54 3.00
CA CYS A 180 6.16 -1.49 3.28
C CYS A 180 6.69 -2.91 3.47
N GLY A 181 7.57 -3.38 2.59
CA GLY A 181 8.25 -4.68 2.70
C GLY A 181 9.03 -4.84 4.01
N PHE A 182 9.84 -3.84 4.38
CA PHE A 182 10.55 -3.83 5.66
C PHE A 182 9.60 -3.92 6.86
N LEU A 183 8.53 -3.13 6.83
CA LEU A 183 7.57 -3.09 7.92
C LEU A 183 6.83 -4.42 8.06
N VAL A 184 6.39 -5.04 6.97
CA VAL A 184 5.76 -6.37 6.99
C VAL A 184 6.72 -7.46 7.48
N ASN A 185 7.96 -7.48 6.99
CA ASN A 185 8.96 -8.44 7.45
C ASN A 185 9.26 -8.29 8.96
N SER A 186 9.24 -7.06 9.48
CA SER A 186 9.40 -6.83 10.93
C SER A 186 8.23 -7.37 11.77
N LEU A 187 7.04 -7.51 11.17
CA LEU A 187 5.87 -8.09 11.83
C LEU A 187 5.88 -9.62 11.78
N GLY A 188 6.29 -10.20 10.65
CA GLY A 188 6.34 -11.66 10.48
C GLY A 188 7.42 -12.35 11.32
N ASN A 189 8.48 -11.65 11.71
CA ASN A 189 9.56 -12.17 12.55
C ASN A 189 9.32 -11.97 14.07
N ALA A 190 8.19 -11.38 14.48
CA ALA A 190 7.88 -11.07 15.88
C ALA A 190 7.14 -12.21 16.61
N HIS A 191 7.09 -13.39 16.01
CA HIS A 191 6.44 -14.60 16.53
C HIS A 191 7.46 -15.71 16.79
#